data_AF-A0A416HN12-F1
#
_entry.id   AF-A0A416HN12-F1
#
_cell.length_a   1.000
_cell.length_b   1.000
_cell.length_c   1.000
_cell.angle_alpha   90.00
_cell.angle_beta   90.00
_cell.angle_gamma   90.00
#
_symmetry.space_group_name_H-M   'P 1'
#
loop_
_entity.id
_entity.type
_entity.pdbx_description
1 polymer ?
#
loop_
_entity_poly.entity_id
_entity_poly.type
_entity_poly.pdbx_seq_one_letter_code
_entity_poly.pdbx_strand_id
1 'polypeptide(L)'
;MSRVHLCLGSPAVNPYCFDQARVRIYSVEELCYFLRENAYLLDETIFTRGLSDWLYKECGLPELGQKLNMLQKNKEKPESFVTAIFEYTGYFKPEEIRETQRLVRVSANVTLTEKQKARADYFLESRRYVLAMQEYRNLLQDGDALAPDFAGSIYHNLGTSQAKLFLFEKAAASFEQAYRLTGNPESLLQYLAAMRLHLKEPEYLNFLTDHAEYYDASLELEKRVVARKEAWTNSRNQSVVSEIKGAFFSGEEEKCRELMGQEVEKLEEEYRDYVVQ
;
A
#
# COMPACT_ATOMS: atom_id res chain seq x y z
N MET A 1 -36.57 -3.52 7.75
CA MET A 1 -36.80 -4.76 6.98
C MET A 1 -35.44 -5.30 6.58
N SER A 2 -35.08 -6.50 7.04
CA SER A 2 -33.84 -7.16 6.63
C SER A 2 -33.95 -7.54 5.16
N ARG A 3 -32.99 -7.09 4.34
CA ARG A 3 -32.92 -7.43 2.92
C ARG A 3 -32.35 -8.84 2.83
N VAL A 4 -33.14 -9.79 2.32
CA VAL A 4 -32.65 -11.14 2.00
C VAL A 4 -32.02 -11.07 0.62
N HIS A 5 -30.72 -11.36 0.53
CA HIS A 5 -30.02 -11.48 -0.75
C HIS A 5 -30.21 -12.92 -1.23
N LEU A 6 -30.92 -13.07 -2.35
CA LEU A 6 -31.03 -14.35 -3.05
C LEU A 6 -29.80 -14.49 -3.94
N CYS A 7 -29.06 -15.59 -3.80
CA CYS A 7 -27.94 -15.88 -4.69
C CYS A 7 -28.46 -16.07 -6.12
N LEU A 8 -27.73 -15.54 -7.09
CA LEU A 8 -28.09 -15.60 -8.50
C LEU A 8 -27.14 -16.50 -9.28
N GLY A 9 -27.73 -17.33 -10.14
CA GLY A 9 -26.97 -18.28 -10.93
C GLY A 9 -26.44 -19.44 -10.08
N SER A 10 -25.34 -20.03 -10.53
CA SER A 10 -24.66 -21.13 -9.84
C SER A 10 -23.23 -20.73 -9.47
N PRO A 11 -22.67 -21.27 -8.37
CA PRO A 11 -21.24 -21.18 -8.12
C PRO A 11 -20.46 -21.79 -9.30
N ALA A 12 -19.46 -21.05 -9.78
CA ALA A 12 -18.60 -21.46 -10.86
C ALA A 12 -17.75 -22.67 -10.43
N VAL A 13 -17.66 -23.68 -11.31
CA VAL A 13 -16.76 -24.81 -11.11
C VAL A 13 -15.33 -24.36 -11.38
N ASN A 14 -15.14 -23.55 -12.43
CA ASN A 14 -13.87 -22.90 -12.74
C ASN A 14 -13.92 -21.42 -12.33
N PRO A 15 -13.13 -20.98 -11.34
CA PRO A 15 -13.16 -19.59 -10.89
C PRO A 15 -12.61 -18.64 -11.94
N TYR A 16 -13.11 -17.40 -11.95
CA TYR A 16 -12.47 -16.33 -12.69
C TYR A 16 -11.29 -15.78 -11.90
N CYS A 17 -10.13 -15.66 -12.53
CA CYS A 17 -8.91 -15.16 -11.93
C CYS A 17 -8.63 -13.72 -12.40
N PHE A 18 -8.57 -12.78 -11.46
CA PHE A 18 -8.04 -11.45 -11.72
C PHE A 18 -6.53 -11.49 -11.52
N ASP A 19 -5.76 -11.73 -12.59
CA ASP A 19 -4.30 -11.94 -12.51
C ASP A 19 -3.56 -10.79 -11.82
N GLN A 20 -3.94 -9.54 -12.13
CA GLN A 20 -3.32 -8.35 -11.53
C GLN A 20 -3.60 -8.22 -10.02
N ALA A 21 -4.76 -8.71 -9.56
CA ALA A 21 -5.14 -8.69 -8.15
C ALA A 21 -4.80 -9.99 -7.42
N ARG A 22 -4.42 -11.05 -8.15
CA ARG A 22 -4.25 -12.43 -7.64
C ARG A 22 -5.47 -12.95 -6.87
N VAL A 23 -6.67 -12.48 -7.23
CA VAL A 23 -7.94 -12.88 -6.62
C VAL A 23 -8.65 -13.87 -7.54
N ARG A 24 -9.23 -14.92 -6.94
CA ARG A 24 -10.13 -15.85 -7.61
C ARG A 24 -11.54 -15.64 -7.08
N ILE A 25 -12.51 -15.56 -7.98
CA ILE A 25 -13.93 -15.45 -7.65
C ILE A 25 -14.71 -16.62 -8.23
N TYR A 26 -15.71 -17.08 -7.48
CA TYR A 26 -16.52 -18.26 -7.75
C TYR A 26 -18.00 -17.92 -7.96
N SER A 27 -18.44 -16.69 -7.69
CA SER A 27 -19.83 -16.30 -7.91
C SER A 27 -19.99 -14.85 -8.37
N VAL A 28 -21.19 -14.52 -8.85
CA VAL A 28 -21.51 -13.15 -9.24
C VAL A 28 -21.56 -12.21 -8.03
N GLU A 29 -21.87 -12.71 -6.83
CA GLU A 29 -21.83 -11.95 -5.58
C GLU A 29 -20.39 -11.60 -5.19
N GLU A 30 -19.46 -12.55 -5.33
CA GLU A 30 -18.04 -12.28 -5.12
C GLU A 30 -17.49 -11.27 -6.14
N LEU A 31 -17.97 -11.34 -7.40
CA LEU A 31 -17.70 -10.30 -8.39
C LEU A 31 -18.25 -8.95 -7.94
N CYS A 32 -19.50 -8.88 -7.47
CA CYS A 32 -20.11 -7.65 -6.97
C CYS A 32 -19.29 -7.02 -5.84
N TYR A 33 -18.89 -7.85 -4.86
CA TYR A 33 -18.04 -7.43 -3.77
C TYR A 33 -16.68 -6.91 -4.28
N PHE A 34 -16.00 -7.69 -5.13
CA PHE A 34 -14.72 -7.32 -5.70
C PHE A 34 -14.77 -5.97 -6.42
N LEU A 35 -15.78 -5.75 -7.26
CA LEU A 35 -15.94 -4.52 -8.03
C LEU A 35 -16.18 -3.29 -7.12
N ARG A 36 -16.94 -3.46 -6.02
CA ARG A 36 -17.18 -2.36 -5.09
C ARG A 36 -15.92 -1.99 -4.32
N GLU A 37 -15.25 -2.97 -3.71
CA GLU A 37 -14.07 -2.73 -2.88
C GLU A 37 -12.86 -2.23 -3.71
N ASN A 38 -12.81 -2.59 -4.99
CA ASN A 38 -11.74 -2.20 -5.90
C ASN A 38 -12.17 -1.14 -6.93
N ALA A 39 -13.25 -0.38 -6.66
CA ALA A 39 -13.83 0.58 -7.61
C ALA A 39 -12.81 1.57 -8.19
N TYR A 40 -11.82 1.98 -7.40
CA TYR A 40 -10.75 2.91 -7.80
C TYR A 40 -9.72 2.28 -8.75
N LEU A 41 -9.62 0.95 -8.81
CA LEU A 41 -8.72 0.23 -9.71
C LEU A 41 -9.39 -0.13 -11.04
N LEU A 42 -10.72 -0.08 -11.14
CA LEU A 42 -11.43 -0.57 -12.31
C LEU A 42 -11.17 0.26 -13.58
N ASP A 43 -10.79 -0.42 -14.66
CA ASP A 43 -10.70 0.13 -16.02
C ASP A 43 -11.25 -0.86 -17.06
N GLU A 44 -11.15 -0.50 -18.33
CA GLU A 44 -11.60 -1.30 -19.47
C GLU A 44 -10.88 -2.65 -19.56
N THR A 45 -9.67 -2.78 -19.01
CA THR A 45 -8.87 -4.02 -19.08
C THR A 45 -9.45 -5.12 -18.21
N ILE A 46 -10.20 -4.76 -17.15
CA ILE A 46 -10.85 -5.72 -16.26
C ILE A 46 -12.06 -6.37 -16.93
N PHE A 47 -12.80 -5.62 -17.75
CA PHE A 47 -14.03 -6.07 -18.41
C PHE A 47 -13.72 -6.80 -19.71
N THR A 48 -13.05 -7.94 -19.58
CA THR A 48 -12.66 -8.76 -20.72
C THR A 48 -13.82 -9.58 -21.27
N ARG A 49 -13.64 -10.09 -22.50
CA ARG A 49 -14.55 -11.10 -23.06
C ARG A 49 -14.57 -12.37 -22.20
N GLY A 50 -13.44 -12.72 -21.57
CA GLY A 50 -13.33 -13.85 -20.66
C GLY A 50 -14.27 -13.72 -19.45
N LEU A 51 -14.37 -12.52 -18.87
CA LEU A 51 -15.31 -12.26 -17.76
C LEU A 51 -16.77 -12.45 -18.21
N SER A 52 -17.11 -11.96 -19.40
CA SER A 52 -18.45 -12.10 -19.96
C SER A 52 -18.80 -13.57 -20.25
N ASP A 53 -17.85 -14.33 -20.81
CA ASP A 53 -18.01 -15.76 -21.08
C ASP A 53 -18.10 -16.58 -19.78
N TRP A 54 -17.36 -16.20 -18.74
CA TRP A 54 -17.42 -16.82 -17.41
C TRP A 54 -18.80 -16.62 -16.77
N LEU A 55 -19.34 -15.40 -16.78
CA LEU A 55 -20.69 -15.13 -16.29
C LEU A 55 -21.76 -15.91 -17.07
N TYR A 56 -21.59 -16.02 -18.39
CA TYR A 56 -22.51 -16.78 -19.25
C TYR A 56 -22.49 -18.28 -18.95
N LYS A 57 -21.30 -18.90 -18.90
CA LYS A 57 -21.13 -20.35 -18.88
C LYS A 57 -21.01 -20.93 -17.48
N GLU A 58 -20.15 -20.36 -16.65
CA GLU A 58 -19.81 -20.90 -15.34
C GLU A 58 -20.82 -20.46 -14.28
N CYS A 59 -21.23 -19.20 -14.27
CA CYS A 59 -22.24 -18.71 -13.34
C CYS A 59 -23.69 -18.99 -13.81
N GLY A 60 -23.88 -19.42 -15.07
CA GLY A 60 -25.20 -19.69 -15.64
C GLY A 60 -26.07 -18.44 -15.80
N LEU A 61 -25.46 -17.28 -16.09
CA LEU A 61 -26.14 -15.99 -16.25
C LEU A 61 -26.06 -15.49 -17.71
N PRO A 62 -26.79 -16.14 -18.65
CA PRO A 62 -26.61 -15.88 -20.08
C PRO A 62 -27.02 -14.46 -20.48
N GLU A 63 -28.06 -13.90 -19.87
CA GLU A 63 -28.53 -12.54 -20.16
C GLU A 63 -27.48 -11.49 -19.75
N LEU A 64 -26.88 -11.66 -18.56
CA LEU A 64 -25.83 -10.77 -18.08
C LEU A 64 -24.57 -10.88 -18.96
N GLY A 65 -24.12 -12.11 -19.26
CA GLY A 65 -22.97 -12.31 -20.14
C GLY A 65 -23.18 -11.73 -21.54
N GLN A 66 -24.38 -11.81 -22.10
CA GLN A 66 -24.71 -11.15 -23.38
C GLN A 66 -24.71 -9.62 -23.27
N LYS A 67 -25.30 -9.08 -22.19
CA LYS A 67 -25.33 -7.63 -21.93
C LYS A 67 -23.91 -7.06 -21.86
N LEU A 68 -23.00 -7.71 -21.13
CA LEU A 68 -21.60 -7.25 -21.03
C LEU A 68 -20.87 -7.33 -22.37
N ASN A 69 -21.09 -8.40 -23.15
CA ASN A 69 -20.55 -8.50 -24.51
C ASN A 69 -21.05 -7.37 -25.43
N MET A 70 -22.31 -6.92 -25.28
CA MET A 70 -22.83 -5.76 -26.03
C MET A 70 -22.17 -4.46 -25.60
N LEU A 71 -22.04 -4.22 -24.29
CA LEU A 71 -21.32 -3.05 -23.76
C LEU A 71 -19.89 -2.99 -24.29
N GLN A 72 -19.21 -4.14 -24.35
CA GLN A 72 -17.85 -4.24 -24.88
C GLN A 72 -17.79 -3.94 -26.38
N LYS A 73 -18.72 -4.46 -27.18
CA LYS A 73 -18.81 -4.15 -28.62
C LYS A 73 -19.04 -2.67 -28.88
N ASN A 74 -19.83 -2.01 -28.01
CA ASN A 74 -20.14 -0.59 -28.10
C ASN A 74 -19.02 0.31 -27.53
N LYS A 75 -17.95 -0.27 -26.98
CA LYS A 75 -16.87 0.47 -26.29
C LYS A 75 -17.41 1.38 -25.20
N GLU A 76 -18.36 0.86 -24.43
CA GLU A 76 -18.92 1.54 -23.28
C GLU A 76 -17.86 1.70 -22.17
N LYS A 77 -18.06 2.69 -21.32
CA LYS A 77 -17.11 2.99 -20.25
C LYS A 77 -17.19 1.97 -19.10
N PRO A 78 -16.11 1.79 -18.30
CA PRO A 78 -16.09 0.87 -17.16
C PRO A 78 -17.26 1.02 -16.20
N GLU A 79 -17.72 2.26 -15.96
CA GLU A 79 -18.84 2.51 -15.05
C GLU A 79 -20.16 1.87 -15.53
N SER A 80 -20.35 1.73 -16.85
CA SER A 80 -21.54 1.11 -17.44
C SER A 80 -21.58 -0.40 -17.16
N PHE A 81 -20.42 -1.07 -17.14
CA PHE A 81 -20.34 -2.50 -16.82
C PHE A 81 -20.68 -2.76 -15.36
N VAL A 82 -20.11 -1.97 -14.44
CA VAL A 82 -20.37 -2.09 -13.00
C VAL A 82 -21.85 -1.88 -12.70
N THR A 83 -22.45 -0.82 -13.25
CA THR A 83 -23.88 -0.57 -13.11
C THR A 83 -24.71 -1.73 -13.68
N ALA A 84 -24.37 -2.24 -14.86
CA ALA A 84 -25.10 -3.35 -15.46
C ALA A 84 -25.08 -4.64 -14.60
N ILE A 85 -23.94 -4.96 -13.98
CA ILE A 85 -23.79 -6.11 -13.08
C ILE A 85 -24.59 -5.88 -11.78
N PHE A 86 -24.47 -4.70 -11.17
CA PHE A 86 -25.11 -4.41 -9.89
C PHE A 86 -26.63 -4.32 -10.01
N GLU A 87 -27.14 -3.74 -11.10
CA GLU A 87 -28.57 -3.68 -11.38
C GLU A 87 -29.15 -5.06 -11.69
N TYR A 88 -28.42 -5.88 -12.46
CA TYR A 88 -28.85 -7.24 -12.77
C TYR A 88 -28.92 -8.10 -11.50
N THR A 89 -27.94 -7.95 -10.61
CA THR A 89 -27.88 -8.76 -9.39
C THR A 89 -28.79 -8.27 -8.27
N GLY A 90 -29.12 -6.97 -8.25
CA GLY A 90 -29.83 -6.35 -7.14
C GLY A 90 -29.07 -6.41 -5.80
N TYR A 91 -27.76 -6.67 -5.84
CA TYR A 91 -26.95 -6.93 -4.66
C TYR A 91 -26.77 -5.67 -3.79
N PHE A 92 -26.67 -4.50 -4.42
CA PHE A 92 -26.47 -3.21 -3.74
C PHE A 92 -27.72 -2.32 -3.80
N LYS A 93 -27.81 -1.33 -2.91
CA LYS A 93 -28.84 -0.28 -2.98
C LYS A 93 -28.52 0.72 -4.11
N PRO A 94 -29.54 1.40 -4.68
CA PRO A 94 -29.31 2.40 -5.72
C PRO A 94 -28.31 3.50 -5.33
N GLU A 95 -28.22 3.85 -4.04
CA GLU A 95 -27.23 4.79 -3.52
C GLU A 95 -25.80 4.24 -3.65
N GLU A 96 -25.57 3.00 -3.22
CA GLU A 96 -24.28 2.32 -3.29
C GLU A 96 -23.82 2.10 -4.74
N ILE A 97 -24.76 1.80 -5.64
CA ILE A 97 -24.49 1.67 -7.08
C ILE A 97 -24.01 3.01 -7.64
N ARG A 98 -24.72 4.11 -7.34
CA ARG A 98 -24.34 5.46 -7.80
C ARG A 98 -23.00 5.91 -7.26
N GLU A 99 -22.71 5.61 -5.99
CA GLU A 99 -21.42 5.91 -5.37
C GLU A 99 -20.29 5.15 -6.06
N THR A 100 -20.44 3.84 -6.26
CA THR A 100 -19.45 3.01 -6.95
C THR A 100 -19.25 3.49 -8.40
N GLN A 101 -20.34 3.76 -9.12
CA GLN A 101 -20.29 4.29 -10.48
C GLN A 101 -19.50 5.60 -10.56
N ARG A 102 -19.69 6.50 -9.57
CA ARG A 102 -18.94 7.76 -9.47
C ARG A 102 -17.45 7.49 -9.24
N LEU A 103 -17.10 6.58 -8.34
CA LEU A 103 -15.70 6.22 -8.07
C LEU A 103 -15.01 5.66 -9.31
N VAL A 104 -15.68 4.75 -10.03
CA VAL A 104 -15.17 4.15 -11.28
C VAL A 104 -15.01 5.20 -12.37
N ARG A 105 -15.95 6.13 -12.51
CA ARG A 105 -15.83 7.22 -13.49
C ARG A 105 -14.65 8.15 -13.17
N VAL A 106 -14.43 8.46 -11.89
CA VAL A 106 -13.29 9.28 -11.47
C VAL A 106 -11.98 8.55 -11.73
N SER A 107 -11.91 7.24 -11.48
CA SER A 107 -10.72 6.44 -11.72
C SER A 107 -10.46 6.09 -13.19
N ALA A 108 -11.45 6.17 -14.07
CA ALA A 108 -11.28 5.93 -15.51
C ALA A 108 -10.35 6.96 -16.20
N ASN A 109 -10.23 8.16 -15.63
CA ASN A 109 -9.30 9.19 -16.10
C ASN A 109 -7.90 9.09 -15.46
N VAL A 110 -7.73 8.16 -14.51
CA VAL A 110 -6.48 7.91 -13.80
C VAL A 110 -5.72 6.83 -14.57
N THR A 111 -4.48 7.12 -14.94
CA THR A 111 -3.64 6.20 -15.71
C THR A 111 -3.41 4.90 -14.94
N LEU A 112 -3.14 3.79 -15.65
CA LEU A 112 -2.81 2.51 -15.03
C LEU A 112 -1.66 2.66 -14.02
N THR A 113 -0.67 3.48 -14.38
CA THR A 113 0.49 3.81 -13.55
C THR A 113 0.08 4.50 -12.23
N GLU A 114 -0.85 5.45 -12.26
CA GLU A 114 -1.37 6.11 -11.06
C GLU A 114 -2.15 5.14 -10.17
N LYS A 115 -2.90 4.20 -10.75
CA LYS A 115 -3.61 3.15 -10.00
C LYS A 115 -2.65 2.17 -9.34
N GLN A 116 -1.62 1.74 -10.06
CA GLN A 116 -0.56 0.90 -9.51
C GLN A 116 0.17 1.61 -8.36
N LYS A 117 0.46 2.91 -8.50
CA LYS A 117 1.04 3.72 -7.41
C LYS A 117 0.09 3.78 -6.21
N ALA A 118 -1.20 4.03 -6.42
CA ALA A 118 -2.19 4.07 -5.33
C ALA A 118 -2.26 2.73 -4.58
N ARG A 119 -2.15 1.60 -5.29
CA ARG A 119 -2.05 0.27 -4.67
C ARG A 119 -0.77 0.11 -3.85
N ALA A 120 0.37 0.58 -4.36
CA ALA A 120 1.63 0.55 -3.63
C ALA A 120 1.57 1.42 -2.35
N ASP A 121 0.96 2.61 -2.45
CA ASP A 121 0.72 3.51 -1.33
C ASP A 121 -0.18 2.85 -0.27
N TYR A 122 -1.24 2.15 -0.69
CA TYR A 122 -2.08 1.38 0.22
C TYR A 122 -1.30 0.30 0.98
N PHE A 123 -0.40 -0.43 0.31
CA PHE A 123 0.45 -1.41 0.99
C PHE A 123 1.40 -0.77 2.01
N LEU A 124 1.97 0.41 1.68
CA LEU A 124 2.81 1.17 2.59
C LEU A 124 2.03 1.61 3.84
N GLU A 125 0.85 2.19 3.66
CA GLU A 125 -0.03 2.63 4.77
C GLU A 125 -0.48 1.45 5.64
N SER A 126 -0.74 0.30 5.01
CA SER A 126 -1.14 -0.95 5.68
C SER A 126 0.04 -1.73 6.29
N ARG A 127 1.24 -1.13 6.34
CA ARG A 127 2.49 -1.72 6.86
C ARG A 127 2.99 -2.97 6.14
N ARG A 128 2.49 -3.25 4.94
CA ARG A 128 2.94 -4.36 4.08
C ARG A 128 4.13 -3.92 3.23
N TYR A 129 5.24 -3.61 3.88
CA TYR A 129 6.35 -2.89 3.26
C TYR A 129 7.03 -3.68 2.13
N VAL A 130 7.11 -5.01 2.24
CA VAL A 130 7.70 -5.85 1.18
C VAL A 130 6.90 -5.77 -0.12
N LEU A 131 5.56 -5.86 -0.03
CA LEU A 131 4.66 -5.73 -1.19
C LEU A 131 4.73 -4.31 -1.78
N ALA A 132 4.71 -3.28 -0.93
CA ALA A 132 4.85 -1.89 -1.37
C ALA A 132 6.14 -1.68 -2.17
N MET A 133 7.28 -2.20 -1.66
CA MET A 133 8.57 -2.10 -2.33
C MET A 133 8.60 -2.82 -3.68
N GLN A 134 7.93 -3.97 -3.82
CA GLN A 134 7.85 -4.68 -5.10
C GLN A 134 7.09 -3.85 -6.14
N GLU A 135 5.92 -3.32 -5.76
CA GLU A 135 5.07 -2.51 -6.64
C GLU A 135 5.77 -1.21 -7.07
N TYR A 136 6.40 -0.47 -6.15
CA TYR A 136 7.16 0.73 -6.51
C TYR A 136 8.34 0.43 -7.43
N ARG A 137 9.03 -0.71 -7.26
CA ARG A 137 10.13 -1.08 -8.16
C ARG A 137 9.62 -1.43 -9.55
N ASN A 138 8.50 -2.15 -9.65
CA ASN A 138 7.89 -2.46 -10.94
C ASN A 138 7.51 -1.17 -11.67
N LEU A 139 6.87 -0.22 -10.98
CA LEU A 139 6.54 1.10 -11.50
C LEU A 139 7.74 1.88 -12.04
N LEU A 140 8.90 1.78 -11.37
CA LEU A 140 10.13 2.45 -11.79
C LEU A 140 10.88 1.71 -12.91
N GLN A 141 10.58 0.43 -13.14
CA GLN A 141 11.17 -0.39 -14.19
C GLN A 141 10.34 -0.40 -15.48
N ASP A 142 9.05 -0.12 -15.40
CA ASP A 142 8.20 0.06 -16.56
C ASP A 142 8.77 1.19 -17.43
N GLY A 143 9.18 0.85 -18.66
CA GLY A 143 10.02 1.67 -19.54
C GLY A 143 9.41 2.96 -20.06
N ASP A 144 8.27 3.39 -19.52
CA ASP A 144 7.64 4.66 -19.82
C ASP A 144 8.31 5.78 -19.01
N ALA A 145 8.58 6.90 -19.68
CA ALA A 145 9.15 8.07 -19.01
C ALA A 145 8.13 8.69 -18.06
N LEU A 146 8.24 8.36 -16.77
CA LEU A 146 7.44 8.98 -15.71
C LEU A 146 7.80 10.46 -15.57
N ALA A 147 6.78 11.30 -15.33
CA ALA A 147 7.02 12.70 -14.97
C ALA A 147 7.91 12.78 -13.71
N PRO A 148 8.87 13.73 -13.63
CA PRO A 148 9.81 13.81 -12.51
C PRO A 148 9.15 13.85 -11.13
N ASP A 149 8.06 14.62 -10.99
CA ASP A 149 7.31 14.72 -9.74
C ASP A 149 6.67 13.38 -9.34
N PHE A 150 6.12 12.66 -10.32
CA PHE A 150 5.49 11.37 -10.10
C PHE A 150 6.53 10.31 -9.72
N ALA A 151 7.62 10.20 -10.48
CA ALA A 151 8.73 9.31 -10.19
C ALA A 151 9.36 9.63 -8.81
N GLY A 152 9.56 10.90 -8.50
CA GLY A 152 10.11 11.34 -7.23
C GLY A 152 9.24 10.94 -6.04
N SER A 153 7.92 11.02 -6.16
CA SER A 153 6.99 10.54 -5.13
C SER A 153 7.07 9.02 -4.92
N ILE A 154 7.27 8.25 -6.00
CA ILE A 154 7.49 6.79 -5.92
C ILE A 154 8.79 6.48 -5.20
N TYR A 155 9.89 7.16 -5.56
CA TYR A 155 11.18 7.00 -4.88
C TYR A 155 11.11 7.35 -3.39
N HIS A 156 10.38 8.41 -3.02
CA HIS A 156 10.18 8.79 -1.63
C HIS A 156 9.46 7.70 -0.83
N ASN A 157 8.38 7.15 -1.37
CA ASN A 157 7.61 6.11 -0.71
C ASN A 157 8.35 4.75 -0.68
N LEU A 158 9.14 4.46 -1.72
CA LEU A 158 10.06 3.33 -1.73
C LEU A 158 11.12 3.46 -0.63
N GLY A 159 11.72 4.64 -0.47
CA GLY A 159 12.66 4.95 0.62
C GLY A 159 12.01 4.80 1.99
N THR A 160 10.78 5.26 2.14
CA THR A 160 10.00 5.12 3.38
C THR A 160 9.76 3.65 3.73
N SER A 161 9.36 2.84 2.74
CA SER A 161 9.17 1.39 2.92
C SER A 161 10.47 0.69 3.35
N GLN A 162 11.59 1.08 2.74
CA GLN A 162 12.92 0.55 3.08
C GLN A 162 13.37 0.96 4.48
N ALA A 163 13.18 2.23 4.86
CA ALA A 163 13.52 2.73 6.19
C ALA A 163 12.71 2.03 7.29
N LYS A 164 11.43 1.72 7.03
CA LYS A 164 10.58 0.94 7.96
C LYS A 164 11.07 -0.50 8.17
N LEU A 165 11.82 -1.04 7.22
CA LEU A 165 12.49 -2.33 7.32
C LEU A 165 13.97 -2.22 7.73
N PHE A 166 14.41 -1.05 8.22
CA PHE A 166 15.78 -0.76 8.64
C PHE A 166 16.84 -0.89 7.52
N LEU A 167 16.42 -0.84 6.26
CA LEU A 167 17.29 -0.89 5.08
C LEU A 167 17.82 0.51 4.75
N PHE A 168 18.52 1.14 5.70
CA PHE A 168 18.83 2.58 5.64
C PHE A 168 19.71 3.00 4.47
N GLU A 169 20.68 2.18 4.06
CA GLU A 169 21.50 2.45 2.86
C GLU A 169 20.64 2.57 1.60
N LYS A 170 19.73 1.61 1.40
CA LYS A 170 18.81 1.62 0.25
C LYS A 170 17.82 2.78 0.34
N ALA A 171 17.33 3.05 1.56
CA ALA A 171 16.42 4.15 1.81
C ALA A 171 17.07 5.49 1.45
N ALA A 172 18.32 5.70 1.84
CA ALA A 172 19.09 6.89 1.50
C ALA A 172 19.17 7.08 -0.02
N ALA A 173 19.58 6.06 -0.77
CA ALA A 173 19.63 6.13 -2.23
C ALA A 173 18.26 6.49 -2.87
N SER A 174 17.17 5.93 -2.33
CA SER A 174 15.82 6.22 -2.82
C SER A 174 15.40 7.66 -2.50
N PHE A 175 15.64 8.14 -1.28
CA PHE A 175 15.32 9.51 -0.89
C PHE A 175 16.18 10.56 -1.62
N GLU A 176 17.46 10.27 -1.85
CA GLU A 176 18.35 11.12 -2.65
C GLU A 176 17.80 11.28 -4.07
N GLN A 177 17.40 10.16 -4.70
CA GLN A 177 16.81 10.19 -6.03
C GLN A 177 15.47 10.95 -6.05
N ALA A 178 14.64 10.80 -5.02
CA ALA A 178 13.40 11.56 -4.87
C ALA A 178 13.67 13.07 -4.77
N TYR A 179 14.66 13.48 -3.97
CA TYR A 179 15.07 14.87 -3.84
C TYR A 179 15.63 15.42 -5.15
N ARG A 180 16.49 14.66 -5.84
CA ARG A 180 17.05 15.06 -7.13
C ARG A 180 15.99 15.35 -8.19
N LEU A 181 14.90 14.56 -8.20
CA LEU A 181 13.82 14.71 -9.17
C LEU A 181 12.88 15.88 -8.87
N THR A 182 12.65 16.18 -7.59
CA THR A 182 11.54 17.06 -7.15
C THR A 182 11.97 18.31 -6.40
N GLY A 183 13.21 18.34 -5.92
CA GLY A 183 13.69 19.38 -4.99
C GLY A 183 12.96 19.39 -3.64
N ASN A 184 12.16 18.37 -3.31
CA ASN A 184 11.33 18.37 -2.10
C ASN A 184 12.20 18.34 -0.82
N PRO A 185 12.13 19.37 0.04
CA PRO A 185 12.95 19.44 1.25
C PRO A 185 12.75 18.30 2.24
N GLU A 186 11.54 17.72 2.31
CA GLU A 186 11.29 16.58 3.19
C GLU A 186 12.03 15.33 2.69
N SER A 187 12.16 15.13 1.37
CA SER A 187 12.97 14.04 0.83
C SER A 187 14.45 14.20 1.19
N LEU A 188 14.96 15.44 1.18
CA LEU A 188 16.33 15.72 1.64
C LEU A 188 16.50 15.38 3.13
N LEU A 189 15.55 15.78 3.98
CA LEU A 189 15.60 15.45 5.41
C LEU A 189 15.56 13.94 5.65
N GLN A 190 14.73 13.20 4.92
CA GLN A 190 14.68 11.74 5.02
C GLN A 190 15.95 11.06 4.50
N TYR A 191 16.57 11.60 3.44
CA TYR A 191 17.88 11.15 2.95
C TYR A 191 18.95 11.30 4.05
N LEU A 192 19.07 12.50 4.64
CA LEU A 192 20.02 12.75 5.72
C LEU A 192 19.74 11.87 6.95
N ALA A 193 18.46 11.66 7.29
CA ALA A 193 18.08 10.77 8.38
C ALA A 193 18.51 9.32 8.12
N ALA A 194 18.31 8.83 6.90
CA ALA A 194 18.73 7.49 6.50
C ALA A 194 20.26 7.36 6.52
N MET A 195 21.01 8.36 6.02
CA MET A 195 22.47 8.39 6.10
C MET A 195 22.97 8.37 7.54
N ARG A 196 22.36 9.17 8.41
CA ARG A 196 22.68 9.24 9.84
C ARG A 196 22.46 7.90 10.57
N LEU A 197 21.43 7.14 10.17
CA LEU A 197 21.11 5.83 10.75
C LEU A 197 21.95 4.70 10.16
N HIS A 198 22.43 4.87 8.93
CA HIS A 198 23.27 3.90 8.24
C HIS A 198 24.75 4.01 8.65
N LEU A 199 25.29 5.23 8.69
CA LEU A 199 26.70 5.50 8.92
C LEU A 199 27.04 5.54 10.41
N LYS A 200 28.32 5.28 10.73
CA LYS A 200 28.84 5.58 12.06
C LYS A 200 28.99 7.09 12.23
N GLU A 201 28.95 7.56 13.47
CA GLU A 201 29.07 8.99 13.80
C GLU A 201 30.25 9.72 13.13
N PRO A 202 31.51 9.23 13.15
CA PRO A 202 32.60 9.92 12.47
C PRO A 202 32.44 9.95 10.94
N GLU A 203 31.87 8.89 10.34
CA GLU A 203 31.63 8.82 8.89
C GLU A 203 30.53 9.80 8.47
N TYR A 204 29.47 9.92 9.28
CA TYR A 204 28.38 10.86 9.05
C TYR A 204 28.86 12.33 9.15
N LEU A 205 29.73 12.65 10.11
CA LEU A 205 30.32 13.99 10.23
C LEU A 205 31.20 14.35 9.03
N ASN A 206 32.01 13.40 8.55
CA ASN A 206 32.79 13.58 7.32
C ASN A 206 31.86 13.81 6.12
N PHE A 207 30.82 12.99 5.98
CA PHE A 207 29.82 13.15 4.92
C PHE A 207 29.18 14.55 4.90
N LEU A 208 28.78 15.08 6.06
CA LEU A 208 28.23 16.44 6.16
C LEU A 208 29.26 17.53 5.84
N THR A 209 30.53 17.30 6.16
CA THR A 209 31.62 18.23 5.83
C THR A 209 31.85 18.29 4.32
N ASP A 210 31.75 17.14 3.64
CA ASP A 210 31.90 17.04 2.19
C ASP A 210 30.70 17.62 1.42
N HIS A 211 29.53 17.75 2.07
CA HIS A 211 28.28 18.23 1.49
C HIS A 211 27.75 19.46 2.25
N ALA A 212 28.53 20.54 2.22
CA ALA A 212 28.22 21.78 2.93
C ALA A 212 26.85 22.39 2.56
N GLU A 213 26.32 22.10 1.37
CA GLU A 213 24.99 22.49 0.92
C GLU A 213 23.85 21.92 1.78
N TYR A 214 24.09 20.84 2.54
CA TYR A 214 23.10 20.21 3.40
C TYR A 214 23.11 20.74 4.83
N TYR A 215 23.95 21.72 5.16
CA TYR A 215 24.15 22.20 6.52
C TYR A 215 22.84 22.59 7.22
N ASP A 216 22.02 23.46 6.60
CA ASP A 216 20.77 23.92 7.19
C ASP A 216 19.77 22.77 7.40
N ALA A 217 19.68 21.85 6.43
CA ALA A 217 18.84 20.67 6.53
C ALA A 217 19.33 19.70 7.62
N SER A 218 20.65 19.55 7.80
CA SER A 218 21.21 18.71 8.87
C SER A 218 20.91 19.29 10.25
N LEU A 219 20.94 20.61 10.42
CA LEU A 219 20.58 21.26 11.69
C LEU A 219 19.11 21.03 12.02
N GLU A 220 18.23 21.15 11.03
CA GLU A 220 16.80 20.86 11.19
C GLU A 220 16.58 19.37 11.53
N LEU A 221 17.29 18.46 10.87
CA LEU A 221 17.25 17.04 11.18
C LEU A 221 17.66 16.76 12.64
N GLU A 222 18.80 17.28 13.10
CA GLU A 222 19.26 17.03 14.47
C GLU A 222 18.26 17.57 15.51
N LYS A 223 17.61 18.71 15.27
CA LYS A 223 16.51 19.20 16.12
C LYS A 223 15.37 18.18 16.20
N ARG A 224 14.94 17.63 15.05
CA ARG A 224 13.89 16.60 15.00
C ARG A 224 14.31 15.32 15.71
N VAL A 225 15.57 14.89 15.54
CA VAL A 225 16.11 13.70 16.21
C VAL A 225 16.11 13.87 17.72
N VAL A 226 16.60 15.01 18.23
CA VAL A 226 16.59 15.33 19.66
C VAL A 226 15.17 15.34 20.21
N ALA A 227 14.25 16.07 19.57
CA ALA A 227 12.85 16.13 20.00
C ALA A 227 12.17 14.75 20.02
N ARG A 228 12.44 13.91 19.00
CA ARG A 228 11.92 12.54 18.93
C ARG A 228 12.51 11.64 20.01
N LYS A 229 13.81 11.76 20.27
CA LYS A 229 14.51 11.01 21.33
C LYS A 229 13.97 11.38 22.71
N GLU A 230 13.73 12.66 22.97
CA GLU A 230 13.13 13.14 24.21
C GLU A 230 11.69 12.64 24.38
N ALA A 231 10.85 12.80 23.35
CA ALA A 231 9.47 12.30 23.37
C ALA A 231 9.40 10.79 23.61
N TRP A 232 10.27 10.02 22.94
CA TRP A 232 10.37 8.57 23.13
C TRP A 232 10.89 8.21 24.53
N THR A 233 11.90 8.91 25.04
CA THR A 233 12.43 8.68 26.39
C THR A 233 11.35 8.95 27.45
N ASN A 234 10.56 10.00 27.27
CA ASN A 234 9.48 10.36 28.19
C ASN A 234 8.35 9.31 28.20
N SER A 235 7.94 8.77 27.05
CA SER A 235 6.95 7.68 27.02
C SER A 235 7.55 6.36 27.55
N ARG A 236 8.82 6.08 27.24
CA ARG A 236 9.50 4.84 27.63
C ARG A 236 9.84 4.78 29.12
N ASN A 237 10.09 5.91 29.77
CA ASN A 237 10.27 5.98 31.22
C ASN A 237 8.99 5.64 32.02
N GLN A 238 7.84 5.58 31.34
CA GLN A 238 6.55 5.11 31.87
C GLN A 238 6.13 3.73 31.32
N SER A 239 7.03 3.00 30.64
CA SER A 239 6.74 1.74 29.94
C SER A 239 7.39 0.50 30.60
N VAL A 240 7.13 -0.68 30.03
CA VAL A 240 7.75 -1.99 30.34
C VAL A 240 9.28 -1.91 30.46
N VAL A 241 9.95 -1.01 29.73
CA VAL A 241 11.41 -0.83 29.79
C VAL A 241 11.86 -0.23 31.13
N SER A 242 11.04 0.64 31.73
CA SER A 242 11.29 1.18 33.06
C SER A 242 11.23 0.05 34.11
N GLU A 243 10.27 -0.86 33.95
CA GLU A 243 10.13 -2.05 34.81
C GLU A 243 11.30 -3.02 34.63
N ILE A 244 11.73 -3.27 33.38
CA ILE A 244 12.93 -4.06 33.07
C ILE A 244 14.16 -3.45 33.76
N LYS A 245 14.38 -2.13 33.62
CA LYS A 245 15.50 -1.44 34.27
C LYS A 245 15.40 -1.54 35.79
N GLY A 246 14.21 -1.37 36.36
CA GLY A 246 13.97 -1.51 37.79
C GLY A 246 14.33 -2.91 38.29
N ALA A 247 13.83 -3.96 37.64
CA ALA A 247 14.15 -5.34 37.96
C ALA A 247 15.66 -5.62 37.85
N PHE A 248 16.31 -5.12 36.80
CA PHE A 248 17.76 -5.24 36.62
C PHE A 248 18.55 -4.62 37.77
N PHE A 249 18.25 -3.37 38.14
CA PHE A 249 18.97 -2.67 39.21
C PHE A 249 18.65 -3.21 40.61
N SER A 250 17.46 -3.78 40.82
CA SER A 250 17.07 -4.45 42.07
C SER A 250 17.64 -5.87 42.21
N GLY A 251 18.31 -6.41 41.19
CA GLY A 251 18.84 -7.77 41.19
C GLY A 251 17.77 -8.85 41.01
N GLU A 252 16.57 -8.49 40.54
CA GLU A 252 15.46 -9.42 40.25
C GLU A 252 15.68 -10.09 38.89
N GLU A 253 16.72 -10.93 38.78
CA GLU A 253 17.19 -11.50 37.50
C GLU A 253 16.11 -12.27 36.72
N GLU A 254 15.29 -13.06 37.42
CA GLU A 254 14.24 -13.89 36.80
C GLU A 254 13.14 -13.03 36.16
N LYS A 255 12.63 -12.05 36.92
CA LYS A 255 11.63 -11.10 36.44
C LYS A 255 12.19 -10.21 35.32
N CYS A 256 13.44 -9.77 35.44
CA CYS A 256 14.09 -9.00 34.38
C CYS A 256 14.15 -9.81 33.07
N ARG A 257 14.50 -11.09 33.15
CA ARG A 257 14.56 -11.98 32.00
C ARG A 257 13.18 -12.21 31.38
N GLU A 258 12.16 -12.42 32.20
CA GLU A 258 10.78 -12.60 31.75
C GLU A 258 10.27 -11.36 31.00
N LEU A 259 10.38 -10.18 31.61
CA LEU A 259 9.94 -8.92 31.01
C LEU A 259 10.69 -8.61 29.71
N MET A 260 12.00 -8.87 29.67
CA MET A 260 12.79 -8.74 28.43
C MET A 260 12.31 -9.71 27.36
N GLY A 261 12.04 -10.97 27.71
CA GLY A 261 11.55 -11.98 26.78
C GLY A 261 10.22 -11.59 26.14
N GLN A 262 9.25 -11.15 26.96
CA GLN A 262 7.94 -10.71 26.49
C GLN A 262 8.03 -9.52 25.53
N GLU A 263 8.85 -8.52 25.84
CA GLU A 263 9.01 -7.35 24.98
C GLU A 263 9.73 -7.70 23.66
N VAL A 264 10.73 -8.60 23.70
CA VAL A 264 11.39 -9.10 22.50
C VAL A 264 10.43 -9.88 21.62
N GLU A 265 9.66 -10.81 22.19
CA GLU A 265 8.67 -11.61 21.45
C GLU A 265 7.62 -10.72 20.76
N LYS A 266 7.09 -9.72 21.49
CA LYS A 266 6.17 -8.74 20.91
C LYS A 266 6.80 -7.98 19.74
N LEU A 267 8.04 -7.49 19.89
CA LEU A 267 8.73 -6.78 18.82
C LEU A 267 9.00 -7.69 17.61
N GLU A 268 9.30 -8.97 17.84
CA GLU A 268 9.45 -9.96 16.78
C GLU A 268 8.13 -10.20 16.04
N GLU A 269 7.01 -10.35 16.75
CA GLU A 269 5.68 -10.49 16.14
C GLU A 269 5.31 -9.28 15.30
N GLU A 270 5.47 -8.06 15.85
CA GLU A 270 5.25 -6.82 15.10
C GLU A 270 6.13 -6.76 13.84
N TYR A 271 7.39 -7.18 13.93
CA TYR A 271 8.28 -7.20 12.77
C TYR A 271 7.87 -8.26 11.73
N ARG A 272 7.40 -9.43 12.17
CA ARG A 272 6.90 -10.48 11.26
C ARG A 272 5.72 -9.96 10.45
N ASP A 273 4.79 -9.25 11.06
CA ASP A 273 3.65 -8.64 10.37
C ASP A 273 4.07 -7.70 9.23
N TYR A 274 5.23 -7.04 9.36
CA TYR A 274 5.77 -6.12 8.35
C TYR A 274 6.40 -6.83 7.14
N VAL A 275 6.86 -8.07 7.33
CA VAL A 275 7.64 -8.84 6.35
C VAL A 275 6.81 -9.96 5.68
N VAL A 276 5.67 -10.34 6.26
CA VAL A 276 4.75 -11.31 5.68
C VAL A 276 4.21 -10.82 4.33
N GLN A 277 4.29 -11.70 3.33
CA GLN A 277 3.92 -11.48 1.92
C GLN A 277 2.47 -11.87 1.65
#